data_AF-A0A2D6YD46-F1
#
_entry.id   AF-A0A2D6YD46-F1
#
_cell.length_a   1.000
_cell.length_b   1.000
_cell.length_c   1.000
_cell.angle_alpha   90.00
_cell.angle_beta   90.00
_cell.angle_gamma   90.00
#
_symmetry.space_group_name_H-M   'P 1'
#
loop_
_entity.id
_entity.type
_entity.pdbx_description
1 polymer ?
#
loop_
_entity_poly.entity_id
_entity_poly.type
_entity_poly.pdbx_seq_one_letter_code
_entity_poly.pdbx_strand_id
1 'polypeptide(L)'
;MLMGIFAFIVHFWWLFSLVALCIAAIIYLELTEQLNKGNGLSVKDAIQKVNDEKYVFVDLRDSAHFEKCHIPGAIHISKIKSTKLTPIFYCDDAKQSANESKAKQSFYLLGGIQQWVKSDMPVKEKSDD
;
A
#
# COMPACT_ATOMS: atom_id res chain seq x y z
N MET A 1 -45.84 -9.81 20.95
CA MET A 1 -44.48 -9.94 20.39
C MET A 1 -43.85 -8.60 20.02
N LEU A 2 -44.52 -7.73 19.24
CA LEU A 2 -44.00 -6.39 18.86
C LEU A 2 -43.67 -5.46 20.05
N MET A 3 -44.50 -5.43 21.11
CA MET A 3 -44.23 -4.59 22.29
C MET A 3 -42.99 -5.02 23.11
N GLY A 4 -42.66 -6.32 23.10
CA GLY A 4 -41.49 -6.84 23.82
C GLY A 4 -40.17 -6.49 23.13
N ILE A 5 -40.18 -6.47 21.80
CA ILE A 5 -39.01 -6.06 20.99
C ILE A 5 -38.71 -4.57 21.21
N PHE A 6 -39.73 -3.72 21.30
CA PHE A 6 -39.53 -2.29 21.56
C PHE A 6 -38.94 -2.03 22.94
N ALA A 7 -39.44 -2.70 23.98
CA ALA A 7 -38.89 -2.61 25.34
C ALA A 7 -37.44 -3.12 25.42
N PHE A 8 -37.13 -4.19 24.68
CA PHE A 8 -35.76 -4.71 24.57
C PHE A 8 -34.81 -3.69 23.93
N ILE A 9 -35.20 -3.08 22.81
CA ILE A 9 -34.36 -2.08 22.11
C ILE A 9 -34.09 -0.86 23.00
N VAL A 10 -35.11 -0.37 23.72
CA VAL A 10 -34.95 0.77 24.63
C VAL A 10 -34.06 0.40 25.82
N HIS A 11 -34.19 -0.80 26.38
CA HIS A 11 -33.40 -1.22 27.53
C HIS A 11 -31.93 -1.47 27.17
N PHE A 12 -31.67 -2.05 26.01
CA PHE A 12 -30.33 -2.41 25.52
C PHE A 12 -29.74 -1.40 24.53
N TRP A 13 -30.19 -0.13 24.57
CA TRP A 13 -29.73 0.94 23.68
C TRP A 13 -28.20 1.10 23.64
N TRP A 14 -27.53 0.86 24.77
CA TRP A 14 -26.07 0.90 24.89
C TRP A 14 -25.35 -0.16 24.03
N LEU A 15 -25.94 -1.35 23.85
CA LEU A 15 -25.39 -2.39 22.96
C LEU A 15 -25.45 -1.92 21.50
N PHE A 16 -26.55 -1.28 21.10
CA PHE A 16 -26.68 -0.70 19.76
C PHE A 16 -25.72 0.47 19.54
N SER A 17 -25.50 1.31 20.57
CA SER A 17 -24.48 2.35 20.51
C SER A 17 -23.07 1.79 20.37
N LEU A 18 -22.75 0.70 21.07
CA LEU A 18 -21.45 0.03 20.97
C LEU A 18 -21.24 -0.56 19.56
N VAL A 19 -22.26 -1.24 19.01
CA VAL A 19 -22.20 -1.76 17.64
C VAL A 19 -22.04 -0.64 16.61
N ALA A 20 -22.78 0.47 16.76
CA ALA A 20 -22.66 1.63 15.89
C ALA A 20 -21.26 2.26 15.96
N LEU A 21 -20.65 2.32 17.14
CA LEU A 21 -19.27 2.79 17.32
C LEU A 21 -18.26 1.87 16.64
N CYS A 22 -18.41 0.55 16.78
CA CYS A 22 -17.55 -0.42 16.10
C CYS A 22 -17.66 -0.28 14.57
N ILE A 23 -18.87 -0.14 14.04
CA ILE A 23 -19.11 0.08 12.60
C ILE A 23 -18.46 1.39 12.15
N ALA A 24 -18.63 2.48 12.89
CA ALA A 24 -18.02 3.77 12.58
C ALA A 24 -16.49 3.70 12.60
N ALA A 25 -15.89 2.96 13.53
CA ALA A 25 -14.45 2.74 13.59
C ALA A 25 -13.94 1.92 12.39
N ILE A 26 -14.66 0.88 11.98
CA ILE A 26 -14.35 0.08 10.78
C ILE A 26 -14.41 0.99 9.54
N ILE A 27 -15.50 1.74 9.36
CA ILE A 27 -15.65 2.68 8.24
C ILE A 27 -14.54 3.73 8.25
N TYR A 28 -14.17 4.27 9.41
CA TYR A 28 -13.09 5.24 9.54
C TYR A 28 -11.73 4.65 9.11
N LEU A 29 -11.42 3.42 9.55
CA LEU A 29 -10.20 2.71 9.14
C LEU A 29 -10.18 2.51 7.63
N GLU A 30 -11.27 2.03 7.06
CA GLU A 30 -11.36 1.70 5.64
C GLU A 30 -11.35 2.96 4.75
N LEU A 31 -11.98 4.05 5.19
CA LEU A 31 -11.87 5.36 4.55
C LEU A 31 -10.47 5.95 4.66
N THR A 32 -9.79 5.78 5.80
CA THR A 32 -8.41 6.23 5.97
C THR A 32 -7.46 5.44 5.06
N GLU A 33 -7.67 4.13 4.92
CA GLU A 33 -6.97 3.31 3.94
C GLU A 33 -7.26 3.78 2.51
N GLN A 34 -8.53 4.04 2.17
CA GLN A 34 -8.93 4.51 0.85
C GLN A 34 -8.42 5.92 0.52
N LEU A 35 -8.40 6.85 1.47
CA LEU A 35 -7.87 8.20 1.28
C LEU A 35 -6.34 8.20 1.15
N ASN A 36 -5.65 7.26 1.78
CA ASN A 36 -4.23 7.01 1.54
C ASN A 36 -3.95 6.35 0.17
N LYS A 37 -4.96 5.92 -0.60
CA LYS A 37 -4.82 5.38 -1.97
C LYS A 37 -4.55 6.43 -3.04
N GLY A 38 -4.55 7.74 -2.74
CA GLY A 38 -4.38 8.78 -3.77
C GLY A 38 -3.20 8.53 -4.73
N ASN A 39 -2.12 7.93 -4.21
CA ASN A 39 -0.93 7.54 -4.96
C ASN A 39 -0.52 6.06 -4.75
N GLY A 40 -1.32 5.28 -4.01
CA GLY A 40 -0.98 3.92 -3.61
C GLY A 40 -1.50 2.90 -4.62
N LEU A 41 -0.60 2.09 -5.17
CA LEU A 41 -0.91 1.10 -6.20
C LEU A 41 -0.92 -0.30 -5.59
N SER A 42 -1.93 -1.10 -5.96
CA SER A 42 -1.85 -2.54 -5.75
C SER A 42 -0.73 -3.14 -6.63
N VAL A 43 -0.28 -4.36 -6.32
CA VAL A 43 0.70 -5.09 -7.15
C VAL A 43 0.24 -5.13 -8.61
N LYS A 44 -1.03 -5.44 -8.84
CA LYS A 44 -1.64 -5.50 -10.18
C LYS A 44 -1.60 -4.15 -10.91
N ASP A 45 -2.00 -3.07 -10.24
CA ASP A 45 -2.02 -1.73 -10.85
C ASP A 45 -0.60 -1.21 -11.12
N ALA A 46 0.35 -1.57 -10.25
CA ALA A 46 1.76 -1.21 -10.41
C ALA A 46 2.37 -1.89 -11.64
N ILE A 47 2.09 -3.18 -11.84
CA ILE A 47 2.53 -3.92 -13.05
C ILE A 47 1.93 -3.28 -14.31
N GLN A 48 0.62 -3.01 -14.30
CA GLN A 48 -0.03 -2.38 -15.45
C GLN A 48 0.62 -1.04 -15.81
N LYS A 49 0.94 -0.22 -14.82
CA LYS A 49 1.62 1.06 -15.05
C LYS A 49 3.05 0.89 -15.56
N VAL A 50 3.85 -0.01 -14.98
CA VAL A 50 5.24 -0.23 -15.45
C VAL A 50 5.27 -0.71 -16.90
N ASN A 51 4.27 -1.50 -17.32
CA ASN A 51 4.14 -1.93 -18.71
C ASN A 51 3.84 -0.79 -19.70
N ASP A 52 3.35 0.37 -19.24
CA ASP A 52 3.16 1.56 -20.09
C ASP A 52 4.49 2.27 -20.43
N GLU A 53 5.65 1.71 -20.04
CA GLU A 53 7.03 2.22 -20.22
C GLU A 53 7.30 3.65 -19.73
N LYS A 54 6.32 4.27 -19.06
CA LYS A 54 6.40 5.62 -18.46
C LYS A 54 6.72 5.59 -16.98
N TYR A 55 6.78 4.41 -16.38
CA TYR A 55 6.92 4.23 -14.94
C TYR A 55 8.09 3.31 -14.62
N VAL A 56 8.69 3.51 -13.44
CA VAL A 56 9.81 2.70 -12.97
C VAL A 56 9.70 2.44 -11.48
N PHE A 57 10.00 1.22 -11.06
CA PHE A 57 10.08 0.89 -9.65
C PHE A 57 11.33 1.52 -9.03
N VAL A 58 11.16 2.15 -7.87
CA VAL A 58 12.28 2.71 -7.10
C VAL A 58 12.29 2.14 -5.70
N ASP A 59 13.39 1.48 -5.36
CA ASP A 59 13.61 0.92 -4.02
C ASP A 59 14.19 2.00 -3.08
N LEU A 60 13.54 2.20 -1.94
CA LEU A 60 13.94 3.15 -0.89
C LEU A 60 14.76 2.53 0.24
N ARG A 61 14.91 1.19 0.25
CA ARG A 61 15.72 0.48 1.24
C ARG A 61 17.20 0.77 1.02
N ASP A 62 18.05 0.41 1.98
CA ASP A 62 19.49 0.53 1.80
C ASP A 62 20.04 -0.42 0.74
N SER A 63 21.27 -0.12 0.30
CA SER A 63 21.95 -0.89 -0.74
C SER A 63 22.09 -2.37 -0.40
N ALA A 64 22.28 -2.75 0.88
CA ALA A 64 22.47 -4.15 1.23
C ALA A 64 21.17 -4.95 1.03
N HIS A 65 20.02 -4.38 1.38
CA HIS A 65 18.71 -4.97 1.11
C HIS A 65 18.39 -5.03 -0.37
N PHE A 66 18.66 -3.95 -1.12
CA PHE A 66 18.45 -3.91 -2.58
C PHE A 66 19.27 -4.99 -3.31
N GLU A 67 20.57 -5.06 -3.02
CA GLU A 67 21.47 -6.02 -3.67
C GLU A 67 21.12 -7.47 -3.32
N LYS A 68 20.62 -7.72 -2.09
CA LYS A 68 20.18 -9.06 -1.70
C LYS A 68 18.98 -9.52 -2.53
N CYS A 69 17.96 -8.68 -2.66
CA CYS A 69 16.70 -9.02 -3.30
C CYS A 69 15.89 -7.74 -3.61
N HIS A 70 15.50 -7.52 -4.86
CA HIS A 70 14.69 -6.37 -5.28
C HIS A 70 13.71 -6.72 -6.40
N ILE A 71 12.74 -5.84 -6.68
CA ILE A 71 11.81 -6.02 -7.80
C ILE A 71 12.59 -5.93 -9.13
N PRO A 72 12.38 -6.85 -10.10
CA PRO A 72 13.07 -6.80 -11.39
C PRO A 72 12.91 -5.44 -12.10
N GLY A 73 14.03 -4.91 -12.62
CA GLY A 73 14.04 -3.60 -13.27
C GLY A 73 13.93 -2.39 -12.33
N ALA A 74 13.87 -2.61 -11.01
CA ALA A 74 13.88 -1.51 -10.05
C ALA A 74 15.23 -0.79 -10.01
N ILE A 75 15.17 0.50 -9.69
CA ILE A 75 16.34 1.35 -9.49
C ILE A 75 16.44 1.68 -8.01
N HIS A 76 17.63 1.51 -7.43
CA HIS A 76 17.89 1.96 -6.06
C HIS A 76 17.86 3.50 -5.97
N ILE A 77 17.30 4.05 -4.88
CA ILE A 77 17.12 5.49 -4.68
C ILE A 77 18.40 6.32 -4.89
N SER A 78 19.59 5.79 -4.59
CA SER A 78 20.86 6.49 -4.82
C SER A 78 21.17 6.78 -6.29
N LYS A 79 20.54 6.05 -7.22
CA LYS A 79 20.73 6.17 -8.67
C LYS A 79 19.65 7.02 -9.35
N ILE A 80 18.66 7.56 -8.63
CA ILE A 80 17.50 8.29 -9.18
C ILE A 80 17.80 9.72 -9.69
N LYS A 81 19.04 10.01 -10.13
CA LYS A 81 19.45 11.40 -10.36
C LYS A 81 18.76 12.10 -11.54
N SER A 82 18.17 11.37 -12.51
CA SER A 82 17.41 11.98 -13.61
C SER A 82 16.65 10.92 -14.44
N THR A 83 15.60 10.32 -13.89
CA THR A 83 14.71 9.47 -14.70
C THR A 83 13.65 10.34 -15.37
N LYS A 84 13.46 10.22 -16.68
CA LYS A 84 12.27 10.78 -17.37
C LYS A 84 10.98 10.02 -17.00
N LEU A 85 11.13 8.86 -16.36
CA LEU A 85 10.06 7.98 -15.94
C LEU A 85 9.49 8.41 -14.59
N THR A 86 8.18 8.23 -14.44
CA THR A 86 7.44 8.48 -13.21
C THR A 86 7.76 7.39 -12.19
N PRO A 87 8.31 7.71 -11.01
CA PRO A 87 8.68 6.69 -10.04
C PRO A 87 7.46 6.06 -9.36
N ILE A 88 7.57 4.75 -9.12
CA ILE A 88 6.72 3.99 -8.21
C ILE A 88 7.62 3.54 -7.05
N PHE A 89 7.52 4.22 -5.92
CA PHE A 89 8.37 3.96 -4.76
C PHE A 89 7.93 2.71 -4.00
N TYR A 90 8.88 1.93 -3.47
CA TYR A 90 8.59 0.84 -2.54
C TYR A 90 9.70 0.68 -1.49
N CYS A 91 9.32 0.07 -0.37
CA CYS A 91 10.19 -0.36 0.73
C CYS A 91 9.62 -1.68 1.29
N ASP A 92 9.94 -2.06 2.52
CA ASP A 92 9.42 -3.31 3.11
C ASP A 92 7.91 -3.29 3.35
N ASP A 93 7.37 -2.23 3.97
CA ASP A 93 5.96 -2.13 4.42
C ASP A 93 5.19 -0.89 3.91
N ALA A 94 5.71 -0.23 2.87
CA ALA A 94 5.13 0.94 2.20
C ALA A 94 5.07 2.26 2.99
N LYS A 95 5.37 2.32 4.29
CA LYS A 95 5.25 3.57 5.09
C LYS A 95 6.16 4.68 4.58
N GLN A 96 7.43 4.37 4.38
CA GLN A 96 8.40 5.33 3.86
C GLN A 96 8.07 5.73 2.42
N SER A 97 7.64 4.76 1.61
CA SER A 97 7.27 4.99 0.21
C SER A 97 6.04 5.86 0.03
N ALA A 98 5.06 5.77 0.93
CA ALA A 98 3.88 6.62 0.92
C ALA A 98 4.22 8.10 1.17
N ASN A 99 5.18 8.38 2.05
CA ASN A 99 5.63 9.76 2.30
C ASN A 99 6.43 10.31 1.12
N GLU A 100 7.32 9.50 0.56
CA GLU A 100 8.13 9.88 -0.60
C GLU A 100 7.26 10.17 -1.84
N SER A 101 6.22 9.35 -2.05
CA SER A 101 5.30 9.50 -3.18
C SER A 101 4.49 10.79 -3.12
N LYS A 102 4.08 11.20 -1.91
CA LYS A 102 3.42 12.50 -1.66
C LYS A 102 4.36 13.66 -1.96
N ALA A 103 5.60 13.60 -1.50
CA ALA A 103 6.59 14.66 -1.71
C ALA A 103 6.89 14.89 -3.21
N LYS A 104 6.94 13.80 -3.99
CA LYS A 104 7.29 13.83 -5.42
C LYS A 104 6.10 13.77 -6.37
N GLN A 105 4.86 13.84 -5.87
CA GLN A 105 3.63 13.70 -6.67
C GLN A 105 3.67 12.48 -7.60
N SER A 106 4.06 11.35 -7.03
CA SER A 106 4.30 10.09 -7.74
C SER A 106 3.59 8.95 -7.04
N PHE A 107 3.83 7.70 -7.45
CA PHE A 107 3.12 6.54 -6.91
C PHE A 107 3.97 5.74 -5.93
N TYR A 108 3.33 4.85 -5.17
CA TYR A 108 4.01 3.86 -4.34
C TYR A 108 3.33 2.51 -4.36
N LEU A 109 4.06 1.44 -4.02
CA LEU A 109 3.54 0.08 -3.94
C LEU A 109 2.92 -0.19 -2.57
N LEU A 110 1.63 -0.51 -2.53
CA LEU A 110 0.91 -0.88 -1.30
C LEU A 110 1.47 -2.19 -0.74
N GLY A 111 1.78 -2.18 0.57
CA GLY A 111 2.36 -3.32 1.26
C GLY A 111 3.81 -3.65 0.87
N GLY A 112 4.46 -2.80 0.06
CA GLY A 112 5.88 -2.89 -0.26
C GLY A 112 6.29 -4.19 -0.97
N ILE A 113 7.57 -4.52 -0.89
CA ILE A 113 8.11 -5.76 -1.48
C ILE A 113 7.55 -7.02 -0.80
N GLN A 114 7.10 -6.93 0.46
CA GLN A 114 6.45 -8.05 1.13
C GLN A 114 5.15 -8.45 0.44
N GLN A 115 4.32 -7.47 0.04
CA GLN A 115 3.09 -7.74 -0.69
C GLN A 115 3.37 -8.24 -2.11
N TRP A 116 4.45 -7.75 -2.74
CA TRP A 116 4.93 -8.25 -4.04
C TRP A 116 5.23 -9.75 -3.99
N VAL A 117 6.05 -10.17 -3.01
CA VAL A 117 6.41 -11.58 -2.80
C VAL A 117 5.20 -12.41 -2.39
N LYS A 118 4.32 -11.90 -1.52
CA LYS A 118 3.06 -12.58 -1.16
C LYS A 118 2.11 -12.78 -2.33
N SER A 119 2.28 -12.02 -3.41
CA SER A 119 1.49 -12.13 -4.64
C SER A 119 2.20 -12.99 -5.69
N ASP A 120 3.17 -13.80 -5.28
CA ASP A 120 3.96 -14.72 -6.11
C ASP A 120 4.71 -14.04 -7.27
N MET A 121 5.05 -12.75 -7.12
CA MET A 121 5.79 -12.01 -8.12
C MET A 121 7.31 -12.23 -8.00
N PRO A 122 8.05 -12.29 -9.12
CA PRO A 122 9.47 -12.58 -9.11
C PRO A 122 10.30 -11.45 -8.48
N VAL A 123 11.43 -11.81 -7.91
CA VAL A 123 12.45 -10.90 -7.37
C VAL A 123 13.79 -11.19 -8.03
N LYS A 124 14.60 -10.16 -8.20
CA LYS A 124 15.99 -10.28 -8.62
C LYS A 124 16.88 -10.35 -7.39
N GLU A 125 17.62 -11.45 -7.26
CA GLU A 125 18.61 -11.66 -6.20
C GLU A 125 20.03 -11.51 -6.75
N LYS A 126 21.02 -11.48 -5.86
CA LYS A 126 22.44 -11.30 -6.22
C LYS A 126 23.06 -12.45 -7.03
N SER A 127 22.33 -13.53 -7.34
CA SER A 127 22.86 -14.65 -8.11
C SER A 127 21.95 -14.98 -9.28
N ASP A 128 22.30 -14.46 -10.46
CA ASP A 128 22.08 -15.06 -11.79
C ASP A 128 22.82 -14.20 -12.84
N ASP A 129 24.13 -13.99 -12.62
CA ASP A 129 25.16 -13.60 -13.60
C ASP A 129 26.55 -13.87 -13.02
#